data_AF-A0A6L9QU51-F1
#
_entry.id   AF-A0A6L9QU51-F1
#
_cell.length_a   1.000
_cell.length_b   1.000
_cell.length_c   1.000
_cell.angle_alpha   90.00
_cell.angle_beta   90.00
_cell.angle_gamma   90.00
#
_symmetry.space_group_name_H-M   'P 1'
#
loop_
_entity.id
_entity.type
_entity.pdbx_description
1 polymer ?
#
loop_
_entity_poly.entity_id
_entity_poly.type
_entity_poly.pdbx_seq_one_letter_code
_entity_poly.pdbx_strand_id
1 'polypeptide(L)'
;MVALCAGTGAYCAVVATVGAGRLGTSGTMPWYGVFPLVFVIFSGVCGLVAFVNVYQRRMWDMHRETHAARDALARLAVTEERLRFSRDLHDLLGHSLSLIAVKSELAIRMSGTDPERAGAEMADVQRAAREALREVRAAVSGYRAVELDTELAGVRAVLEAAGVRCETGDPPGALPPEVRS
;
A
#
# COMPACT_ATOMS: atom_id res chain seq x y z
N MET A 1 -0.16 -8.37 -37.11
CA MET A 1 -1.20 -7.33 -37.27
C MET A 1 -0.87 -6.36 -38.40
N VAL A 2 0.32 -5.74 -38.44
CA VAL A 2 0.77 -4.88 -39.57
C VAL A 2 0.76 -5.61 -40.93
N ALA A 3 1.12 -6.90 -40.96
CA ALA A 3 1.06 -7.72 -42.17
C ALA A 3 -0.38 -7.98 -42.69
N LEU A 4 -1.39 -7.98 -41.82
CA LEU A 4 -2.79 -8.11 -42.23
C LEU A 4 -3.31 -6.82 -42.87
N CYS A 5 -2.84 -5.66 -42.41
CA CYS A 5 -3.21 -4.35 -42.97
C CYS A 5 -2.60 -4.09 -44.35
N ALA A 6 -1.37 -4.55 -44.60
CA ALA A 6 -0.73 -4.43 -45.92
C ALA A 6 -1.40 -5.32 -46.98
N GLY A 7 -1.79 -6.55 -46.61
CA GLY A 7 -2.48 -7.47 -47.51
C GLY A 7 -3.89 -7.02 -47.89
N THR A 8 -4.60 -6.31 -47.00
CA THR A 8 -5.96 -5.82 -47.24
C THR A 8 -6.01 -4.62 -48.20
N GLY A 9 -4.99 -3.76 -48.21
CA GLY A 9 -4.86 -2.68 -49.19
C GLY A 9 -4.68 -3.20 -50.62
N ALA A 10 -3.83 -4.22 -50.80
CA ALA A 10 -3.60 -4.85 -52.10
C ALA A 10 -4.86 -5.54 -52.65
N TYR A 11 -5.60 -6.26 -51.80
CA TYR A 11 -6.84 -6.93 -52.21
C TYR A 11 -7.94 -5.94 -52.61
N CYS A 12 -8.10 -4.83 -51.87
CA CYS A 12 -9.08 -3.79 -52.20
C CYS A 12 -8.78 -3.11 -53.54
N ALA A 13 -7.49 -2.83 -53.81
CA ALA A 13 -7.06 -2.25 -55.08
C ALA A 13 -7.38 -3.18 -56.26
N VAL A 14 -7.17 -4.49 -56.11
CA VAL A 14 -7.48 -5.50 -57.14
C VAL A 14 -8.97 -5.63 -57.37
N VAL A 15 -9.79 -5.71 -56.32
CA VAL A 15 -11.25 -5.85 -56.47
C VAL A 15 -11.89 -4.58 -57.04
N ALA A 16 -11.41 -3.39 -56.63
CA ALA A 16 -11.89 -2.11 -57.17
C ALA A 16 -11.51 -1.92 -58.65
N THR A 17 -10.29 -2.29 -59.06
CA THR A 17 -9.87 -2.22 -60.47
C THR A 17 -10.64 -3.21 -61.35
N VAL A 18 -10.86 -4.44 -60.88
CA VAL A 18 -11.66 -5.44 -61.60
C VAL A 18 -13.14 -5.04 -61.68
N GLY A 19 -13.68 -4.44 -60.61
CA GLY A 19 -15.06 -3.94 -60.58
C GLY A 19 -15.29 -2.75 -61.50
N ALA A 20 -14.38 -1.75 -61.48
CA ALA A 20 -14.44 -0.56 -62.32
C ALA A 20 -14.33 -0.88 -63.82
N GLY A 21 -13.49 -1.86 -64.20
CA GLY A 21 -13.36 -2.33 -65.57
C GLY A 21 -14.64 -2.95 -66.15
N ARG A 22 -15.59 -3.37 -65.29
CA ARG A 22 -16.88 -3.96 -65.71
C ARG A 22 -18.07 -3.01 -65.58
N LEU A 23 -17.92 -1.89 -64.87
CA LEU A 23 -18.95 -0.84 -64.74
C LEU A 23 -19.15 -0.05 -66.04
N GLY A 24 -18.14 0.01 -66.91
CA GLY A 24 -18.20 0.72 -68.19
C GLY A 24 -19.12 0.11 -69.26
N THR A 25 -19.68 -1.10 -69.05
CA THR A 25 -20.36 -1.84 -70.13
C THR A 25 -21.85 -2.11 -69.94
N SER A 26 -22.46 -1.91 -68.76
CA SER A 26 -23.86 -2.35 -68.54
C SER A 26 -24.77 -1.47 -67.67
N GLY A 27 -24.35 -0.32 -67.14
CA GLY A 27 -25.26 0.67 -66.50
C GLY A 27 -25.97 0.24 -65.20
N THR A 28 -25.95 -1.04 -64.83
CA THR A 28 -26.45 -1.58 -63.55
C THR A 28 -25.29 -1.79 -62.59
N MET A 29 -25.31 -1.15 -61.42
CA MET A 29 -24.28 -1.34 -60.40
C MET A 29 -24.33 -2.78 -59.86
N PRO A 30 -23.29 -3.60 -60.08
CA PRO A 30 -23.35 -5.01 -59.71
C PRO A 30 -23.22 -5.21 -58.19
N TRP A 31 -23.99 -6.16 -57.64
CA TRP A 31 -24.05 -6.45 -56.20
C TRP A 31 -22.69 -6.74 -55.53
N TYR A 32 -21.69 -7.19 -56.29
CA TYR A 32 -20.33 -7.45 -55.81
C TYR A 32 -19.54 -6.18 -55.42
N GLY A 33 -20.01 -4.99 -55.80
CA GLY A 33 -19.42 -3.70 -55.39
C GLY A 33 -19.56 -3.40 -53.89
N VAL A 34 -20.44 -4.11 -53.17
CA VAL A 34 -20.66 -3.94 -51.72
C VAL A 34 -19.58 -4.64 -50.88
N PHE A 35 -18.99 -5.73 -51.38
CA PHE A 35 -17.98 -6.50 -50.66
C PHE A 35 -16.73 -5.71 -50.23
N PRO A 36 -16.08 -4.89 -51.09
CA PRO A 36 -14.91 -4.12 -50.67
C PRO A 36 -15.26 -3.12 -49.56
N LEU A 37 -16.45 -2.52 -49.60
CA LEU A 37 -16.89 -1.55 -48.59
C LEU A 37 -17.12 -2.22 -47.22
N VAL A 38 -17.80 -3.38 -47.20
CA VAL A 38 -17.99 -4.18 -45.98
C VAL A 38 -16.65 -4.65 -45.41
N PHE A 39 -15.72 -5.05 -46.26
CA PHE A 39 -14.41 -5.52 -45.84
C PHE A 39 -13.53 -4.40 -45.25
N VAL A 40 -13.58 -3.19 -45.83
CA VAL A 40 -12.92 -2.00 -45.28
C VAL A 40 -13.49 -1.65 -43.90
N ILE A 41 -14.81 -1.65 -43.75
CA ILE A 41 -15.47 -1.39 -42.46
C ILE A 41 -15.07 -2.46 -41.44
N PHE A 42 -15.13 -3.74 -41.80
CA PHE A 42 -14.78 -4.85 -40.92
C PHE A 42 -13.32 -4.78 -40.47
N SER A 43 -12.39 -4.52 -41.39
CA SER A 43 -10.96 -4.34 -41.09
C SER A 43 -10.73 -3.16 -40.15
N GLY A 44 -11.41 -2.02 -40.39
CA GLY A 44 -11.36 -0.85 -39.52
C GLY A 44 -11.86 -1.14 -38.10
N VAL A 45 -13.00 -1.84 -37.98
CA VAL A 45 -13.55 -2.25 -36.69
C VAL A 45 -12.61 -3.21 -35.96
N CYS A 46 -12.07 -4.23 -36.64
CA CYS A 46 -11.09 -5.15 -36.04
C CYS A 46 -9.81 -4.41 -35.59
N GLY A 47 -9.32 -3.47 -36.39
CA GLY A 47 -8.17 -2.62 -36.04
C GLY A 47 -8.43 -1.78 -34.79
N LEU A 48 -9.60 -1.13 -34.72
CA LEU A 48 -10.02 -0.33 -33.58
C LEU A 48 -10.15 -1.18 -32.31
N VAL A 49 -10.81 -2.34 -32.39
CA VAL A 49 -10.98 -3.25 -31.24
C VAL A 49 -9.63 -3.72 -30.72
N ALA A 50 -8.71 -4.11 -31.61
CA ALA A 50 -7.37 -4.53 -31.20
C ALA A 50 -6.54 -3.37 -30.62
N PHE A 51 -6.67 -2.16 -31.16
CA PHE A 51 -6.04 -0.96 -30.59
C PHE A 51 -6.55 -0.68 -29.18
N VAL A 52 -7.88 -0.70 -28.98
CA VAL A 52 -8.50 -0.52 -27.66
C VAL A 52 -8.05 -1.61 -26.69
N ASN A 53 -7.97 -2.88 -27.12
CA ASN A 53 -7.51 -3.97 -26.25
C ASN A 53 -6.06 -3.79 -25.81
N VAL A 54 -5.16 -3.41 -26.72
CA VAL A 54 -3.75 -3.12 -26.40
C VAL A 54 -3.63 -1.92 -25.46
N TYR A 55 -4.42 -0.88 -25.70
CA TYR A 55 -4.45 0.31 -24.86
C TYR A 55 -4.94 -0.02 -23.45
N GLN A 56 -6.03 -0.78 -23.32
CA GLN A 56 -6.57 -1.22 -22.03
C GLN A 56 -5.57 -2.09 -21.27
N ARG A 57 -4.88 -3.04 -21.94
CA ARG A 57 -3.83 -3.85 -21.31
C ARG A 57 -2.70 -2.98 -20.78
N ARG A 58 -2.17 -2.07 -21.60
CA ARG A 58 -1.11 -1.13 -21.16
C ARG A 58 -1.54 -0.30 -19.96
N MET A 59 -2.78 0.18 -19.97
CA MET A 59 -3.29 0.99 -18.87
C MET A 59 -3.43 0.18 -17.58
N TRP A 60 -3.86 -1.08 -17.67
CA TRP A 60 -3.89 -2.01 -16.53
C TRP A 60 -2.49 -2.35 -16.00
N ASP A 61 -1.51 -2.54 -16.88
CA ASP A 61 -0.13 -2.83 -16.47
C ASP A 61 0.48 -1.63 -15.73
N MET A 62 0.29 -0.41 -16.25
CA MET A 62 0.72 0.83 -15.56
C MET A 62 0.05 1.02 -14.19
N HIS A 63 -1.25 0.70 -14.07
CA HIS A 63 -1.93 0.73 -12.79
C HIS A 63 -1.38 -0.33 -11.82
N ARG A 64 -1.07 -1.54 -12.31
CA ARG A 64 -0.49 -2.60 -11.47
C ARG A 64 0.91 -2.24 -10.96
N GLU A 65 1.76 -1.66 -11.79
CA GLU A 65 3.11 -1.24 -11.40
C GLU A 65 3.08 -0.18 -10.30
N THR A 66 2.17 0.80 -10.41
CA THR A 66 2.02 1.85 -9.39
C THR A 66 1.48 1.32 -8.06
N HIS A 67 0.56 0.35 -8.08
CA HIS A 67 0.09 -0.30 -6.86
C HIS A 67 1.16 -1.18 -6.22
N ALA A 68 1.88 -1.99 -7.00
CA ALA A 68 2.96 -2.83 -6.49
C ALA A 68 4.09 -2.02 -5.84
N ALA A 69 4.44 -0.87 -6.42
CA ALA A 69 5.44 0.04 -5.86
C ALA A 69 4.99 0.63 -4.51
N ARG A 70 3.71 1.01 -4.39
CA ARG A 70 3.13 1.53 -3.14
C ARG A 70 3.12 0.47 -2.04
N ASP A 71 2.74 -0.77 -2.37
CA ASP A 71 2.74 -1.87 -1.40
C ASP A 71 4.15 -2.25 -0.93
N ALA A 72 5.15 -2.10 -1.80
CA ALA A 72 6.55 -2.31 -1.45
C ALA A 72 7.06 -1.21 -0.50
N LEU A 73 6.73 0.06 -0.79
CA LEU A 73 7.09 1.20 0.06
C LEU A 73 6.41 1.13 1.42
N ALA A 74 5.13 0.75 1.48
CA ALA A 74 4.41 0.57 2.75
C ALA A 74 5.05 -0.51 3.62
N ARG A 75 5.44 -1.65 3.03
CA ARG A 75 6.13 -2.72 3.75
C ARG A 75 7.50 -2.31 4.26
N LEU A 76 8.29 -1.59 3.45
CA LEU A 76 9.58 -1.06 3.88
C LEU A 76 9.44 -0.08 5.04
N ALA A 77 8.49 0.85 4.95
CA ALA A 77 8.21 1.82 6.01
C ALA A 77 7.83 1.15 7.33
N VAL A 78 6.95 0.13 7.31
CA VAL A 78 6.58 -0.64 8.51
C VAL A 78 7.79 -1.35 9.12
N THR A 79 8.69 -1.88 8.29
CA THR A 79 9.87 -2.61 8.77
C THR A 79 10.91 -1.66 9.37
N GLU A 80 11.14 -0.52 8.73
CA GLU A 80 12.02 0.53 9.22
C GLU A 80 11.52 1.09 10.56
N GLU A 81 10.20 1.31 10.67
CA GLU A 81 9.57 1.78 11.91
C GLU A 81 9.75 0.78 13.06
N ARG A 82 9.59 -0.53 12.79
CA ARG A 82 9.85 -1.58 13.80
C ARG A 82 11.30 -1.61 14.27
N LEU A 83 12.25 -1.41 13.35
CA LEU A 83 13.68 -1.35 13.68
C LEU A 83 14.03 -0.12 14.51
N ARG A 84 13.43 1.04 14.19
CA ARG A 84 13.58 2.27 14.99
C ARG A 84 13.01 2.07 16.39
N PHE A 85 11.79 1.55 16.49
CA PHE A 85 11.14 1.27 17.77
C PHE A 85 11.96 0.33 18.66
N SER A 86 12.50 -0.76 18.10
CA SER A 86 13.36 -1.67 18.86
C SER A 86 14.62 -0.99 19.37
N ARG A 87 15.18 -0.03 18.63
CA ARG A 87 16.37 0.72 19.04
C ARG A 87 16.06 1.69 20.14
N ASP A 88 14.99 2.48 19.99
CA ASP A 88 14.56 3.46 20.99
C ASP A 88 14.21 2.77 22.31
N LEU A 89 13.55 1.60 22.25
CA LEU A 89 13.32 0.77 23.43
C LEU A 89 14.62 0.24 24.05
N HIS A 90 15.54 -0.24 23.22
CA HIS A 90 16.80 -0.79 23.72
C HIS A 90 17.69 0.28 24.36
N ASP A 91 17.72 1.48 23.80
CA ASP A 91 18.50 2.60 24.33
C ASP A 91 17.93 3.07 25.69
N LEU A 92 16.61 3.22 25.78
CA LEU A 92 15.92 3.53 27.05
C LEU A 92 16.15 2.46 28.13
N LEU A 93 15.99 1.19 27.75
CA LEU A 93 16.22 0.06 28.66
C LEU A 93 17.69 -0.06 29.07
N GLY A 94 18.61 0.04 28.10
CA GLY A 94 20.04 -0.10 28.33
C GLY A 94 20.59 1.00 29.23
N HIS A 95 20.15 2.24 29.05
CA HIS A 95 20.53 3.34 29.92
C HIS A 95 20.01 3.14 31.35
N SER A 96 18.72 2.82 31.51
CA SER A 96 18.08 2.62 32.81
C SER A 96 18.68 1.43 33.57
N LEU A 97 18.92 0.31 32.89
CA LEU A 97 19.50 -0.89 33.49
C LEU A 97 20.97 -0.66 33.88
N SER A 98 21.75 0.08 33.09
CA SER A 98 23.12 0.43 33.43
C SER A 98 23.18 1.30 34.69
N LEU A 99 22.30 2.31 34.81
CA LEU A 99 22.20 3.14 36.02
C LEU A 99 21.81 2.31 37.25
N ILE A 100 20.83 1.42 37.11
CA ILE A 100 20.39 0.51 38.18
C ILE A 100 21.56 -0.38 38.62
N ALA A 101 22.31 -0.97 37.69
CA ALA A 101 23.44 -1.84 37.99
C ALA A 101 24.53 -1.09 38.77
N VAL A 102 24.93 0.10 38.31
CA VAL A 102 25.98 0.91 38.97
C VAL A 102 25.55 1.36 40.38
N LYS A 103 24.31 1.84 40.55
CA LYS A 103 23.80 2.23 41.88
C LYS A 103 23.64 1.03 42.81
N SER A 104 23.23 -0.13 42.29
CA SER A 104 23.13 -1.37 43.08
C SER A 104 24.51 -1.84 43.54
N GLU A 105 25.53 -1.76 42.70
CA GLU A 105 26.91 -2.09 43.07
C GLU A 105 27.44 -1.12 44.14
N LEU A 106 27.17 0.18 44.01
CA LEU A 106 27.53 1.18 45.03
C LEU A 106 26.84 0.87 46.38
N ALA A 107 25.54 0.57 46.37
CA ALA A 107 24.80 0.20 47.58
C ALA A 107 25.39 -1.06 48.24
N ILE A 108 25.78 -2.08 47.47
CA ILE A 108 26.43 -3.28 48.00
C ILE A 108 27.76 -2.91 48.67
N ARG A 109 28.61 -2.10 48.02
CA ARG A 109 29.91 -1.66 48.58
C ARG A 109 29.74 -0.85 49.87
N MET A 110 28.66 -0.07 49.98
CA MET A 110 28.37 0.76 51.15
C MET A 110 27.65 0.00 52.27
N SER A 111 27.05 -1.17 51.99
CA SER A 111 26.26 -1.92 52.97
C SER A 111 27.02 -2.30 54.26
N GLY A 112 28.34 -2.50 54.17
CA GLY A 112 29.18 -2.82 55.33
C GLY A 112 29.72 -1.62 56.10
N THR A 113 29.81 -0.45 55.45
CA THR A 113 30.48 0.75 56.00
C THR A 113 29.50 1.87 56.34
N ASP A 114 28.42 2.01 55.59
CA ASP A 114 27.38 3.03 55.74
C ASP A 114 26.02 2.47 55.29
N PRO A 115 25.32 1.72 56.18
CA PRO A 115 24.07 1.06 55.85
C PRO A 115 22.92 2.05 55.60
N GLU A 116 22.95 3.25 56.19
CA GLU A 116 21.94 4.28 55.94
C GLU A 116 22.05 4.81 54.51
N ARG A 117 23.26 5.18 54.04
CA ARG A 117 23.45 5.56 52.61
C ARG A 117 23.18 4.41 51.66
N ALA A 118 23.54 3.17 52.00
CA ALA A 118 23.20 2.01 51.18
C ALA A 118 21.67 1.84 51.02
N GLY A 119 20.91 2.07 52.09
CA GLY A 119 19.45 2.09 52.04
C GLY A 119 18.89 3.18 51.14
N ALA A 120 19.47 4.39 51.19
CA ALA A 120 19.09 5.50 50.32
C ALA A 120 19.35 5.21 48.83
N GLU A 121 20.53 4.66 48.50
CA GLU A 121 20.85 4.28 47.11
C GLU A 121 19.92 3.18 46.59
N MET A 122 19.55 2.20 47.43
CA MET A 122 18.62 1.14 47.03
C MET A 122 17.19 1.67 46.84
N ALA A 123 16.76 2.67 47.62
CA ALA A 123 15.49 3.35 47.40
C ALA A 123 15.47 4.11 46.05
N ASP A 124 16.60 4.71 45.68
CA ASP A 124 16.76 5.35 44.37
C ASP A 124 16.77 4.34 43.21
N VAL A 125 17.41 3.19 43.38
CA VAL A 125 17.33 2.07 42.41
C VAL A 125 15.87 1.63 42.23
N GLN A 126 15.12 1.47 43.32
CA GLN A 126 13.71 1.08 43.24
C GLN A 126 12.87 2.13 42.49
N ARG A 127 13.16 3.41 42.69
CA ARG A 127 12.49 4.52 42.00
C ARG A 127 12.79 4.49 40.49
N ALA A 128 14.08 4.41 40.14
CA ALA A 128 14.54 4.34 38.75
C ALA A 128 13.94 3.13 38.01
N ALA A 129 13.88 1.95 38.65
CA ALA A 129 13.26 0.76 38.06
C ALA A 129 11.76 0.94 37.80
N ARG A 130 11.04 1.60 38.71
CA ARG A 130 9.60 1.89 38.54
C ARG A 130 9.36 2.92 37.42
N GLU A 131 10.24 3.91 37.30
CA GLU A 131 10.17 4.93 36.25
C GLU A 131 10.44 4.33 34.87
N ALA A 132 11.52 3.56 34.72
CA ALA A 132 11.83 2.83 33.49
C ALA A 132 10.67 1.91 33.05
N LEU A 133 10.02 1.21 33.99
CA LEU A 133 8.86 0.38 33.68
C LEU A 133 7.65 1.21 33.19
N ARG A 134 7.46 2.42 33.72
CA ARG A 134 6.39 3.33 33.25
C ARG A 134 6.70 3.85 31.85
N GLU A 135 7.93 4.25 31.57
CA GLU A 135 8.35 4.72 30.25
C GLU A 135 8.17 3.64 29.18
N VAL A 136 8.58 2.40 29.47
CA VAL A 136 8.36 1.25 28.57
C VAL A 136 6.87 1.01 28.33
N ARG A 137 6.04 1.05 29.39
CA ARG A 137 4.58 0.90 29.24
C ARG A 137 3.99 2.04 28.41
N ALA A 138 4.43 3.27 28.62
CA ALA A 138 3.98 4.43 27.88
C ALA A 138 4.34 4.31 26.39
N ALA A 139 5.58 3.91 26.08
CA ALA A 139 6.05 3.68 24.71
C ALA A 139 5.24 2.58 24.00
N VAL A 140 4.96 1.46 24.68
CA VAL A 140 4.15 0.36 24.13
C VAL A 140 2.68 0.76 23.97
N SER A 141 2.10 1.49 24.93
CA SER A 141 0.71 1.97 24.83
C SER A 141 0.54 3.03 23.74
N GLY A 142 1.52 3.92 23.56
CA GLY A 142 1.54 4.91 22.49
C GLY A 142 1.59 4.23 21.13
N TYR A 143 2.42 3.20 20.98
CA TYR A 143 2.49 2.40 19.75
C TYR A 143 1.16 1.72 19.42
N ARG A 144 0.50 1.13 20.44
CA ARG A 144 -0.80 0.47 20.24
C ARG A 144 -1.93 1.44 19.87
N ALA A 145 -1.86 2.68 20.34
CA ALA A 145 -2.80 3.73 19.93
C ALA A 145 -2.59 4.12 18.46
N VAL A 146 -1.34 4.28 18.02
CA VAL A 146 -1.01 4.58 16.60
C VAL A 146 -1.46 3.46 15.65
N GLU A 147 -1.34 2.20 16.08
CA GLU A 147 -1.84 1.05 15.32
C GLU A 147 -3.38 1.08 15.18
N LEU A 148 -4.11 1.42 16.25
CA LEU A 148 -5.57 1.54 16.22
C LEU A 148 -6.05 2.62 15.25
N ASP A 149 -5.42 3.80 15.25
CA ASP A 149 -5.77 4.88 14.33
C ASP A 149 -5.55 4.47 12.86
N THR A 150 -4.48 3.73 12.61
CA THR A 150 -4.15 3.22 11.26
C THR A 150 -5.16 2.18 10.80
N GLU A 151 -5.54 1.25 11.68
CA GLU A 151 -6.57 0.23 11.40
C GLU A 151 -7.95 0.86 11.18
N LEU A 152 -8.33 1.86 12.00
CA LEU A 152 -9.58 2.61 11.83
C LEU A 152 -9.63 3.36 10.50
N ALA A 153 -8.53 3.98 10.09
CA ALA A 153 -8.42 4.63 8.78
C ALA A 153 -8.56 3.61 7.63
N GLY A 154 -7.96 2.42 7.77
CA GLY A 154 -8.10 1.32 6.81
C GLY A 154 -9.54 0.82 6.68
N VAL A 155 -10.21 0.56 7.80
CA VAL A 155 -11.62 0.15 7.83
C VAL A 155 -12.52 1.22 7.21
N ARG A 156 -12.28 2.50 7.54
CA ARG A 156 -13.01 3.63 6.95
C ARG A 156 -12.87 3.66 5.43
N ALA A 157 -11.65 3.50 4.91
CA ALA A 157 -11.40 3.49 3.47
C ALA A 157 -12.13 2.35 2.75
N VAL A 158 -12.16 1.15 3.35
CA VAL A 158 -12.88 -0.01 2.79
C VAL A 158 -14.40 0.21 2.78
N LEU A 159 -14.95 0.74 3.88
CA LEU A 159 -16.39 1.01 3.99
C LEU A 159 -16.83 2.10 2.99
N GLU A 160 -16.05 3.17 2.85
CA GLU A 160 -16.35 4.24 1.89
C GLU A 160 -16.26 3.75 0.44
N ALA A 161 -15.30 2.88 0.12
CA ALA A 161 -15.19 2.26 -1.21
C ALA A 161 -16.41 1.35 -1.54
N ALA A 162 -17.03 0.75 -0.52
CA ALA A 162 -18.27 0.00 -0.64
C ALA A 162 -19.53 0.89 -0.69
N GLY A 163 -19.38 2.23 -0.62
CA GLY A 163 -20.49 3.18 -0.61
C GLY A 163 -21.16 3.35 0.76
N VAL A 164 -20.56 2.81 1.83
CA VAL A 164 -21.07 2.93 3.19
C VAL A 164 -20.46 4.18 3.85
N ARG A 165 -21.31 5.12 4.29
CA ARG A 165 -20.84 6.30 5.03
C ARG A 165 -20.31 5.86 6.40
N CYS A 166 -19.03 6.12 6.66
CA CYS A 166 -18.37 5.78 7.91
C CYS A 166 -17.91 7.07 8.63
N GLU A 167 -18.42 7.27 9.84
CA GLU A 167 -18.00 8.34 10.76
C GLU A 167 -17.32 7.70 11.96
N THR A 168 -16.06 8.07 12.19
CA THR A 168 -15.28 7.68 13.38
C THR A 168 -15.35 8.82 14.38
N GLY A 169 -16.05 8.62 15.49
CA GLY A 169 -16.10 9.57 16.60
C GLY A 169 -15.02 9.30 17.65
N ASP A 170 -14.73 10.31 18.47
CA ASP A 170 -13.95 10.11 19.70
C ASP A 170 -14.69 9.11 20.62
N PRO A 171 -13.99 8.17 21.27
CA PRO A 171 -14.63 7.29 22.21
C PRO A 171 -15.29 8.13 23.31
N PRO A 172 -16.54 7.82 23.72
CA PRO A 172 -17.18 8.53 24.82
C PRO A 172 -16.29 8.45 26.05
N GLY A 173 -15.97 9.61 26.63
CA GLY A 173 -15.15 9.70 27.83
C GLY A 173 -15.71 8.79 28.94
N ALA A 174 -14.90 7.79 29.31
CA ALA A 174 -15.19 6.68 30.23
C ALA A 174 -15.91 5.47 29.60
N LEU A 175 -15.12 4.61 28.95
CA LEU A 175 -15.47 3.20 28.80
C LEU A 175 -15.58 2.55 30.20
N PRO A 176 -16.63 1.74 30.47
CA PRO A 176 -16.78 0.97 31.69
C PRO A 176 -15.53 0.10 31.96
N PRO A 177 -15.16 -0.12 33.24
CA PRO A 177 -13.93 -0.80 33.64
C PRO A 177 -13.80 -2.24 33.11
N GLU A 178 -14.88 -2.83 32.64
CA GLU A 178 -14.98 -4.20 32.13
C GLU A 178 -14.35 -4.39 30.73
N VAL A 179 -14.10 -3.30 29.98
CA VAL A 179 -13.53 -3.36 28.61
C VAL A 179 -12.05 -2.95 28.58
N ARG A 180 -11.40 -2.77 29.74
CA ARG A 180 -10.01 -2.30 29.86
C ARG A 180 -8.95 -3.42 30.04
N SER A 181 -9.22 -4.65 29.58
CA SER A 181 -8.23 -5.75 29.62
C SER A 181 -7.81 -6.22 28.24
#